data_AF-A0A6P0JYB7-F1
#
_entry.id   AF-A0A6P0JYB7-F1
#
_cell.length_a   1.000
_cell.length_b   1.000
_cell.length_c   1.000
_cell.angle_alpha   90.00
_cell.angle_beta   90.00
_cell.angle_gamma   90.00
#
_symmetry.space_group_name_H-M   'P 1'
#
loop_
_entity.id
_entity.type
_entity.pdbx_description
1 polymer ?
#
loop_
_entity_poly.entity_id
_entity_poly.type
_entity_poly.pdbx_seq_one_letter_code
_entity_poly.pdbx_strand_id
1 'polypeptide(L)'
;AEPLEFLAQFGMVLTFSPDGSAAVMVDFNKNNPDKLYTRSLYLVNNQGGKELILDTQGSVISCEFDPTGEQLYCLLTKLIEDVEYVEQPYIAIIDLEKKEEIPLITLPDYQDIHISLAPDGLGLLFDQITTDPEADEEHTLKTNAGEAIASGQLWLLIPPDQKIADNEEQPPQLEELPFVGFSPQWIP
;
A
#
# COMPACT_ATOMS: atom_id res chain seq x y z
N ALA A 1 7.24 -28.45 22.39
CA ALA A 1 6.64 -27.60 21.36
C ALA A 1 7.78 -27.09 20.51
N GLU A 2 7.79 -27.38 19.21
CA GLU A 2 8.71 -26.72 18.29
C GLU A 2 8.33 -25.23 18.22
N PRO A 3 9.29 -24.29 18.21
CA PRO A 3 8.98 -22.89 18.05
C PRO A 3 8.32 -22.71 16.69
N LEU A 4 7.21 -21.98 16.65
CA LEU A 4 6.57 -21.59 15.40
C LEU A 4 7.56 -20.71 14.62
N GLU A 5 8.34 -21.29 13.68
CA GLU A 5 9.27 -20.57 12.79
C GLU A 5 8.51 -19.77 11.70
N PHE A 6 7.46 -19.08 12.13
CA PHE A 6 6.55 -18.37 11.25
C PHE A 6 7.14 -17.04 10.76
N LEU A 7 7.78 -16.29 11.67
CA LEU A 7 8.25 -14.93 11.40
C LEU A 7 9.58 -14.86 10.64
N ALA A 8 10.44 -15.89 10.75
CA ALA A 8 11.78 -15.84 10.15
C ALA A 8 11.76 -15.89 8.60
N GLN A 9 10.65 -16.31 8.01
CA GLN A 9 10.48 -16.42 6.56
C GLN A 9 10.00 -15.11 5.93
N PHE A 10 9.25 -14.30 6.67
CA PHE A 10 8.71 -13.03 6.18
C PHE A 10 9.64 -11.88 6.54
N GLY A 11 9.84 -10.97 5.60
CA GLY A 11 10.71 -9.83 5.80
C GLY A 11 10.02 -8.64 6.46
N MET A 12 8.69 -8.56 6.35
CA MET A 12 7.92 -7.42 6.86
C MET A 12 6.46 -7.83 7.16
N VAL A 13 5.91 -7.30 8.24
CA VAL A 13 4.47 -7.31 8.55
C VAL A 13 3.91 -5.94 8.17
N LEU A 14 2.85 -5.90 7.36
CA LEU A 14 2.24 -4.65 6.89
C LEU A 14 1.08 -4.23 7.77
N THR A 15 0.15 -5.14 8.05
CA THR A 15 -1.06 -4.85 8.83
C THR A 15 -1.66 -6.12 9.42
N PHE A 16 -2.58 -5.96 10.37
CA PHE A 16 -3.36 -7.02 11.00
C PHE A 16 -4.83 -6.90 10.59
N SER A 17 -5.52 -8.03 10.47
CA SER A 17 -6.96 -8.04 10.20
C SER A 17 -7.74 -7.34 11.32
N PRO A 18 -8.93 -6.78 11.04
CA PRO A 18 -9.73 -6.07 12.05
C PRO A 18 -10.05 -6.92 13.29
N ASP A 19 -10.20 -8.23 13.12
CA ASP A 19 -10.44 -9.19 14.19
C ASP A 19 -9.15 -9.73 14.85
N GLY A 20 -7.98 -9.34 14.35
CA GLY A 20 -6.67 -9.79 14.81
C GLY A 20 -6.36 -11.28 14.56
N SER A 21 -7.17 -11.98 13.76
CA SER A 21 -6.97 -13.40 13.47
C SER A 21 -5.91 -13.66 12.40
N ALA A 22 -5.58 -12.65 11.59
CA ALA A 22 -4.60 -12.72 10.52
C ALA A 22 -3.74 -11.45 10.40
N ALA A 23 -2.67 -11.56 9.61
CA ALA A 23 -1.79 -10.47 9.24
C ALA A 23 -1.37 -10.59 7.79
N VAL A 24 -1.12 -9.44 7.16
CA VAL A 24 -0.55 -9.35 5.81
C VAL A 24 0.95 -9.19 5.93
N MET A 25 1.69 -10.04 5.23
CA MET A 25 3.15 -10.09 5.30
C MET A 25 3.79 -10.15 3.92
N VAL A 26 4.99 -9.60 3.82
CA VAL A 26 5.81 -9.64 2.60
C VAL A 26 6.90 -10.67 2.74
N ASP A 27 6.96 -11.61 1.79
CA ASP A 27 8.12 -12.46 1.55
C ASP A 27 8.95 -11.87 0.40
N PHE A 28 10.24 -11.65 0.66
CA PHE A 28 11.19 -11.17 -0.36
C PHE A 28 11.78 -12.32 -1.20
N ASN A 29 11.34 -13.56 -0.97
CA ASN A 29 11.71 -14.76 -1.71
C ASN A 29 13.22 -15.00 -1.85
N LYS A 30 14.03 -14.51 -0.90
CA LYS A 30 15.51 -14.54 -0.95
C LYS A 30 16.08 -15.96 -1.07
N ASN A 31 15.33 -16.96 -0.62
CA ASN A 31 15.74 -18.37 -0.63
C ASN A 31 15.17 -19.15 -1.83
N ASN A 32 14.38 -18.52 -2.71
CA ASN A 32 13.77 -19.16 -3.87
C ASN A 32 14.37 -18.58 -5.16
N PRO A 33 15.27 -19.30 -5.85
CA PRO A 33 15.91 -18.83 -7.09
C PRO A 33 14.93 -18.41 -8.18
N ASP A 34 13.76 -19.06 -8.26
CA ASP A 34 12.75 -18.78 -9.29
C ASP A 34 11.96 -17.48 -8.99
N LYS A 35 12.05 -16.96 -7.76
CA LYS A 35 11.35 -15.77 -7.28
C LYS A 35 12.28 -14.69 -6.72
N LEU A 36 13.58 -14.73 -7.01
CA LEU A 36 14.61 -13.84 -6.43
C LEU A 36 14.29 -12.34 -6.52
N TYR A 37 13.55 -11.92 -7.56
CA TYR A 37 13.17 -10.53 -7.81
C TYR A 37 11.66 -10.30 -7.66
N THR A 38 10.94 -11.28 -7.10
CA THR A 38 9.51 -11.21 -6.83
C THR A 38 9.31 -10.96 -5.35
N ARG A 39 8.47 -9.99 -5.01
CA ARG A 39 7.93 -9.84 -3.66
C ARG A 39 6.56 -10.47 -3.63
N SER A 40 6.34 -11.33 -2.64
CA SER A 40 5.09 -12.05 -2.47
C SER A 40 4.34 -11.53 -1.25
N LEU A 41 3.11 -11.11 -1.45
CA LEU A 41 2.18 -10.71 -0.39
C LEU A 41 1.41 -11.94 0.08
N TYR A 42 1.43 -12.20 1.38
CA TYR A 42 0.77 -13.34 2.00
C TYR A 42 -0.22 -12.90 3.07
N LEU A 43 -1.40 -13.52 3.08
CA LEU A 43 -2.29 -13.54 4.22
C LEU A 43 -1.85 -14.68 5.14
N VAL A 44 -1.62 -14.38 6.41
CA VAL A 44 -1.29 -15.41 7.38
C VAL A 44 -2.18 -15.32 8.61
N ASN A 45 -2.83 -16.43 8.93
CA ASN A 45 -3.58 -16.57 10.17
C ASN A 45 -2.71 -16.99 11.38
N ASN A 46 -3.29 -16.82 12.57
CA ASN A 46 -2.70 -17.21 13.85
C ASN A 46 -2.54 -18.73 14.07
N GLN A 47 -3.01 -19.57 13.14
CA GLN A 47 -2.84 -21.03 13.16
C GLN A 47 -1.66 -21.50 12.28
N GLY A 48 -0.95 -20.57 11.64
CA GLY A 48 0.18 -20.85 10.76
C GLY A 48 -0.20 -21.15 9.30
N GLY A 49 -1.48 -21.01 8.94
CA GLY A 49 -1.93 -21.08 7.56
C GLY A 49 -1.47 -19.87 6.76
N LYS A 50 -0.89 -20.10 5.59
CA LYS A 50 -0.33 -19.07 4.69
C LYS A 50 -1.02 -19.15 3.34
N GLU A 51 -1.51 -18.02 2.86
CA GLU A 51 -2.17 -17.90 1.56
C GLU A 51 -1.52 -16.78 0.75
N LEU A 52 -1.11 -17.09 -0.48
CA LEU A 52 -0.57 -16.10 -1.41
C LEU A 52 -1.70 -15.20 -1.89
N ILE A 53 -1.53 -13.89 -1.72
CA ILE A 53 -2.45 -12.85 -2.19
C ILE A 53 -1.98 -12.31 -3.55
N LEU A 54 -0.71 -11.90 -3.65
CA LEU A 54 -0.16 -11.20 -4.81
C LEU A 54 1.33 -11.51 -4.98
N ASP A 55 1.78 -11.65 -6.22
CA ASP A 55 3.20 -11.62 -6.59
C ASP A 55 3.45 -10.37 -7.44
N THR A 56 4.46 -9.57 -7.07
CA THR A 56 4.86 -8.37 -7.84
C THR A 56 6.37 -8.30 -8.03
N GLN A 57 6.81 -7.72 -9.14
CA GLN A 57 8.23 -7.38 -9.37
C GLN A 57 8.60 -6.01 -8.78
N GLY A 58 7.62 -5.16 -8.51
CA GLY A 58 7.83 -3.93 -7.76
C GLY A 58 7.79 -4.16 -6.26
N SER A 59 7.46 -3.11 -5.52
CA SER A 59 7.46 -3.04 -4.06
C SER A 59 6.04 -3.05 -3.50
N VAL A 60 5.88 -3.65 -2.32
CA VAL A 60 4.67 -3.50 -1.50
C VAL A 60 5.03 -2.54 -0.38
N ILE A 61 4.48 -1.33 -0.40
CA ILE A 61 4.87 -0.26 0.52
C ILE A 61 4.04 -0.33 1.81
N SER A 62 2.72 -0.38 1.67
CA SER A 62 1.79 -0.47 2.79
C SER A 62 0.48 -1.09 2.35
N CYS A 63 -0.27 -1.64 3.30
CA CYS A 63 -1.63 -2.14 3.09
C CYS A 63 -2.46 -1.90 4.34
N GLU A 64 -3.77 -1.66 4.17
CA GLU A 64 -4.76 -1.56 5.25
C GLU A 64 -5.96 -2.45 4.91
N PHE A 65 -6.48 -3.15 5.92
CA PHE A 65 -7.74 -3.87 5.77
C PHE A 65 -8.89 -2.89 5.77
N ASP A 66 -9.89 -3.18 4.94
CA ASP A 66 -11.20 -2.59 5.11
C ASP A 66 -11.84 -3.05 6.43
N PRO A 67 -12.88 -2.35 6.94
CA PRO A 67 -13.50 -2.70 8.21
C PRO A 67 -14.12 -4.10 8.24
N THR A 68 -14.48 -4.67 7.08
CA THR A 68 -15.01 -6.05 7.00
C THR A 68 -13.91 -7.11 7.04
N GLY A 69 -12.69 -6.75 6.66
CA GLY A 69 -11.56 -7.67 6.53
C GLY A 69 -11.58 -8.49 5.24
N GLU A 70 -12.47 -8.17 4.30
CA GLU A 70 -12.62 -8.86 3.01
C GLU A 70 -11.71 -8.25 1.92
N GLN A 71 -11.27 -7.00 2.11
CA GLN A 71 -10.48 -6.26 1.13
C GLN A 71 -9.22 -5.64 1.76
N LEU A 72 -8.19 -5.51 0.94
CA LEU A 72 -6.97 -4.78 1.28
C LEU A 72 -6.78 -3.59 0.37
N TYR A 73 -6.55 -2.42 0.95
CA TYR A 73 -6.13 -1.22 0.26
C TYR A 73 -4.62 -1.12 0.35
N CYS A 74 -3.92 -1.23 -0.77
CA CYS A 74 -2.47 -1.29 -0.79
C CYS A 74 -1.86 -0.16 -1.62
N LEU A 75 -0.78 0.42 -1.09
CA LEU A 75 0.17 1.23 -1.87
C LEU A 75 1.25 0.29 -2.39
N LEU A 76 1.29 0.15 -3.71
CA LEU A 76 2.17 -0.75 -4.44
C LEU A 76 3.03 0.05 -5.40
N THR A 77 4.08 -0.58 -5.90
CA THR A 77 4.80 -0.09 -7.07
C THR A 77 4.89 -1.18 -8.12
N LYS A 78 5.02 -0.77 -9.38
CA LYS A 78 5.32 -1.65 -10.51
C LYS A 78 6.58 -1.16 -11.19
N LEU A 79 7.40 -2.08 -11.69
CA LEU A 79 8.56 -1.71 -12.50
C LEU A 79 8.07 -1.17 -13.85
N ILE A 80 8.56 0.00 -14.26
CA ILE A 80 8.28 0.53 -15.60
C ILE A 80 9.17 -0.22 -16.60
N GLU A 81 8.54 -0.92 -17.54
CA GLU A 81 9.25 -1.55 -18.64
C GLU A 81 10.00 -0.47 -19.46
N ASP A 82 11.23 -0.77 -19.89
CA ASP A 82 12.12 0.12 -20.67
C ASP A 82 12.85 1.25 -19.92
N VAL A 83 12.62 1.43 -18.62
CA VAL A 83 13.44 2.33 -17.77
C VAL A 83 14.01 1.55 -16.60
N GLU A 84 15.30 1.21 -16.69
CA GLU A 84 15.96 0.40 -15.65
C GLU A 84 15.88 1.11 -14.29
N TYR A 85 15.33 0.41 -13.28
CA TYR A 85 15.20 0.84 -11.89
C TYR A 85 14.19 1.96 -11.57
N VAL A 86 13.23 2.26 -12.46
CA VAL A 86 12.14 3.17 -12.11
C VAL A 86 10.89 2.38 -11.73
N GLU A 87 10.49 2.53 -10.48
CA GLU A 87 9.23 1.99 -9.96
C GLU A 87 8.14 3.07 -10.00
N GLN A 88 6.99 2.74 -10.58
CA GLN A 88 5.82 3.62 -10.59
C GLN A 88 4.86 3.24 -9.46
N PRO A 89 4.58 4.14 -8.51
CA PRO A 89 3.62 3.88 -7.46
C PRO A 89 2.17 3.90 -7.96
N TYR A 90 1.33 3.10 -7.33
CA TYR A 90 -0.10 3.08 -7.56
C TYR A 90 -0.84 2.55 -6.32
N ILE A 91 -2.11 2.93 -6.19
CA ILE A 91 -3.00 2.43 -5.14
C ILE A 91 -3.93 1.42 -5.78
N ALA A 92 -4.14 0.28 -5.11
CA ALA A 92 -5.03 -0.77 -5.55
C ALA A 92 -5.84 -1.36 -4.40
N ILE A 93 -6.99 -1.93 -4.73
CA ILE A 93 -7.76 -2.80 -3.85
C ILE A 93 -7.41 -4.24 -4.21
N ILE A 94 -7.24 -5.10 -3.20
CA ILE A 94 -7.14 -6.54 -3.39
C ILE A 94 -8.35 -7.19 -2.73
N ASP A 95 -9.19 -7.84 -3.53
CA ASP A 95 -10.31 -8.65 -3.07
C ASP A 95 -9.76 -10.01 -2.60
N LEU A 96 -9.84 -10.29 -1.30
CA LEU A 96 -9.23 -11.48 -0.71
C LEU A 96 -9.99 -12.78 -1.06
N GLU A 97 -11.28 -12.69 -1.35
CA GLU A 97 -12.09 -13.85 -1.73
C GLU A 97 -11.83 -14.22 -3.20
N LYS A 98 -11.88 -13.23 -4.09
CA LYS A 98 -11.67 -13.42 -5.53
C LYS A 98 -10.20 -13.53 -5.92
N LYS A 99 -9.29 -13.10 -5.05
CA LYS A 99 -7.85 -12.96 -5.32
C LYS A 99 -7.58 -12.07 -6.53
N GLU A 100 -8.31 -10.97 -6.58
CA GLU A 100 -8.28 -10.02 -7.69
C GLU A 100 -7.69 -8.69 -7.22
N GLU A 101 -6.71 -8.20 -7.97
CA GLU A 101 -6.15 -6.87 -7.81
C GLU A 101 -6.91 -5.90 -8.72
N ILE A 102 -7.45 -4.83 -8.13
CA ILE A 102 -8.19 -3.78 -8.81
C ILE A 102 -7.42 -2.47 -8.63
N PRO A 103 -6.62 -2.06 -9.64
CA PRO A 103 -5.91 -0.79 -9.60
C PRO A 103 -6.89 0.39 -9.55
N LEU A 104 -6.68 1.34 -8.62
CA LEU A 104 -7.50 2.54 -8.50
C LEU A 104 -6.86 3.73 -9.21
N ILE A 105 -5.63 4.04 -8.85
CA ILE A 105 -4.94 5.23 -9.37
C ILE A 105 -3.45 4.98 -9.47
N THR A 106 -2.86 5.45 -10.58
CA THR A 106 -1.40 5.51 -10.74
C THR A 106 -0.90 6.89 -10.31
N LEU A 107 0.18 6.90 -9.55
CA LEU A 107 0.77 8.11 -8.98
C LEU A 107 2.05 8.48 -9.76
N PRO A 108 2.38 9.78 -9.89
CA PRO A 108 3.44 10.24 -10.78
C PRO A 108 4.84 9.77 -10.34
N ASP A 109 5.19 9.97 -9.07
CA ASP A 109 6.50 9.62 -8.49
C ASP A 109 6.33 9.06 -7.08
N TYR A 110 7.26 8.19 -6.66
CA TYR A 110 7.29 7.68 -5.29
C TYR A 110 8.16 8.58 -4.41
N GLN A 111 7.53 9.33 -3.50
CA GLN A 111 8.21 10.02 -2.41
C GLN A 111 7.36 9.91 -1.14
N ASP A 112 7.71 8.98 -0.24
CA ASP A 112 7.10 8.81 1.09
C ASP A 112 5.58 8.98 1.15
N ILE A 113 4.88 8.36 0.21
CA ILE A 113 3.43 8.39 0.18
C ILE A 113 2.90 7.56 1.35
N HIS A 114 2.05 8.17 2.15
CA HIS A 114 1.29 7.53 3.21
C HIS A 114 -0.17 7.44 2.77
N ILE A 115 -0.78 6.28 3.00
CA ILE A 115 -2.21 6.08 2.83
C ILE A 115 -2.85 5.89 4.21
N SER A 116 -4.14 6.21 4.34
CA SER A 116 -4.96 5.93 5.51
C SER A 116 -6.40 5.69 5.10
N LEU A 117 -6.93 4.51 5.41
CA LEU A 117 -8.30 4.13 5.10
C LEU A 117 -9.27 4.66 6.16
N ALA A 118 -10.42 5.14 5.70
CA ALA A 118 -11.48 5.60 6.57
C ALA A 118 -12.00 4.44 7.44
N PRO A 119 -12.40 4.68 8.70
CA PRO A 119 -12.94 3.64 9.58
C PRO A 119 -14.24 2.99 9.07
N ASP A 120 -14.93 3.65 8.13
CA ASP A 120 -16.12 3.12 7.45
C ASP A 120 -15.79 2.42 6.12
N GLY A 121 -14.53 2.44 5.69
CA GLY A 121 -14.05 1.85 4.44
C GLY A 121 -14.46 2.60 3.17
N LEU A 122 -15.08 3.80 3.28
CA LEU A 122 -15.65 4.51 2.13
C LEU A 122 -14.66 5.42 1.41
N GLY A 123 -13.53 5.75 2.02
CA GLY A 123 -12.54 6.66 1.42
C GLY A 123 -11.14 6.39 1.93
N LEU A 124 -10.17 6.68 1.09
CA LEU A 124 -8.75 6.57 1.38
C LEU A 124 -8.13 7.96 1.33
N LEU A 125 -7.47 8.38 2.41
CA LEU A 125 -6.61 9.56 2.38
C LEU A 125 -5.22 9.15 1.95
N PHE A 126 -4.56 10.00 1.18
CA PHE A 126 -3.13 9.87 0.94
C PHE A 126 -2.47 11.24 0.72
N ASP A 127 -1.15 11.30 0.79
CA ASP A 127 -0.37 12.50 0.53
C ASP A 127 0.46 12.42 -0.75
N GLN A 128 0.83 13.59 -1.25
CA GLN A 128 1.92 13.76 -2.21
C GLN A 128 2.81 14.90 -1.73
N ILE A 129 4.06 14.58 -1.45
CA ILE A 129 5.04 15.57 -1.02
C ILE A 129 5.87 16.05 -2.21
N THR A 130 6.39 17.26 -2.11
CA THR A 130 7.40 17.80 -3.02
C THR A 130 8.64 18.12 -2.22
N THR A 131 9.79 17.65 -2.67
CA THR A 131 11.08 17.91 -2.01
C THR A 131 11.82 19.07 -2.66
N ASP A 132 12.62 19.77 -1.85
CA ASP A 132 13.54 20.81 -2.31
C ASP A 132 14.98 20.40 -1.94
N PRO A 133 15.77 19.92 -2.90
CA PRO A 133 17.13 19.44 -2.64
C PRO A 133 18.11 20.57 -2.30
N GLU A 134 17.77 21.84 -2.54
CA GLU A 134 18.62 23.00 -2.25
C GLU A 134 18.28 23.66 -0.91
N ALA A 135 17.28 23.14 -0.19
CA ALA A 135 16.84 23.71 1.08
C ALA A 135 17.87 23.51 2.21
N ASP A 136 17.99 24.52 3.08
CA ASP A 136 18.94 24.54 4.19
C ASP A 136 18.64 23.43 5.21
N GLU A 137 19.68 22.68 5.61
CA GLU A 137 19.50 21.39 6.29
C GLU A 137 19.12 21.49 7.78
N GLU A 138 19.35 22.63 8.44
CA GLU A 138 19.33 22.71 9.90
C GLU A 138 17.92 22.69 10.52
N HIS A 139 16.85 23.05 9.78
CA HIS A 139 15.49 23.18 10.34
C HIS A 139 14.34 22.81 9.39
N THR A 140 14.55 21.86 8.48
CA THR A 140 13.50 21.39 7.55
C THR A 140 12.97 20.01 7.94
N LEU A 141 11.67 19.79 7.71
CA LEU A 141 11.08 18.46 7.76
C LEU A 141 11.71 17.63 6.63
N LYS A 142 11.99 16.35 6.89
CA LYS A 142 12.68 15.49 5.93
C LYS A 142 11.89 14.23 5.63
N THR A 143 12.04 13.74 4.41
CA THR A 143 11.62 12.41 3.97
C THR A 143 12.44 11.33 4.69
N ASN A 144 12.00 10.08 4.64
CA ASN A 144 12.74 8.90 5.05
C ASN A 144 14.05 8.75 4.26
N ALA A 145 14.10 9.28 3.03
CA ALA A 145 15.31 9.39 2.22
C ALA A 145 16.23 10.56 2.63
N GLY A 146 15.79 11.44 3.54
CA GLY A 146 16.55 12.56 4.08
C GLY A 146 16.45 13.86 3.27
N GLU A 147 15.58 13.92 2.26
CA GLU A 147 15.34 15.11 1.45
C GLU A 147 14.42 16.08 2.19
N ALA A 148 14.67 17.39 2.06
CA ALA A 148 13.84 18.40 2.70
C ALA A 148 12.46 18.49 2.01
N ILE A 149 11.40 18.44 2.81
CA ILE A 149 10.01 18.56 2.35
C ILE A 149 9.69 20.04 2.17
N ALA A 150 9.36 20.44 0.94
CA ALA A 150 8.98 21.80 0.58
C ALA A 150 7.47 22.06 0.76
N SER A 151 6.64 21.08 0.39
CA SER A 151 5.18 21.15 0.48
C SER A 151 4.58 19.74 0.50
N GLY A 152 3.33 19.64 0.96
CA GLY A 152 2.53 18.41 0.92
C GLY A 152 1.08 18.68 0.52
N GLN A 153 0.56 17.86 -0.39
CA GLN A 153 -0.82 17.88 -0.87
C GLN A 153 -1.54 16.68 -0.30
N LEU A 154 -2.76 16.87 0.17
CA LEU A 154 -3.61 15.81 0.68
C LEU A 154 -4.71 15.49 -0.31
N TRP A 155 -4.97 14.21 -0.50
CA TRP A 155 -5.93 13.69 -1.44
C TRP A 155 -6.93 12.79 -0.75
N LEU A 156 -8.19 12.88 -1.17
CA LEU A 156 -9.26 11.95 -0.83
C LEU A 156 -9.60 11.13 -2.07
N LEU A 157 -9.43 9.82 -1.97
CA LEU A 157 -9.77 8.83 -2.99
C LEU A 157 -11.02 8.06 -2.55
N ILE A 158 -12.09 8.15 -3.33
CA ILE A 158 -13.30 7.35 -3.14
C ILE A 158 -13.27 6.20 -4.17
N PRO A 159 -13.16 4.94 -3.71
CA PRO A 159 -13.14 3.78 -4.59
C PRO A 159 -14.51 3.60 -5.27
N PRO A 160 -14.56 2.91 -6.43
CA PRO A 160 -15.82 2.62 -7.08
C PRO A 160 -16.66 1.63 -6.27
N ASP A 161 -17.99 1.74 -6.37
CA ASP A 161 -18.89 0.79 -5.73
C ASP A 161 -18.81 -0.57 -6.45
N GLN A 162 -18.16 -1.54 -5.81
CA GLN A 162 -17.95 -2.88 -6.36
C GLN A 162 -19.24 -3.71 -6.46
N LYS A 163 -20.37 -3.25 -5.89
CA LYS A 163 -21.66 -3.95 -5.95
C LYS A 163 -22.49 -3.59 -7.18
N ILE A 164 -22.06 -2.62 -7.99
CA ILE A 164 -22.73 -2.23 -9.23
C ILE A 164 -22.32 -3.22 -10.33
N ALA A 165 -22.93 -4.40 -10.29
CA ALA A 165 -22.63 -5.54 -11.15
C ALA A 165 -23.20 -5.43 -12.59
N ASP A 166 -23.58 -4.25 -13.08
CA ASP A 166 -24.14 -4.10 -14.42
C ASP A 166 -23.66 -2.81 -15.12
N ASN A 167 -22.68 -2.99 -16.01
CA ASN A 167 -22.41 -2.21 -17.23
C ASN A 167 -21.92 -0.74 -17.17
N GLU A 168 -21.65 -0.15 -16.02
CA GLU A 168 -20.92 1.13 -15.96
C GLU A 168 -19.76 1.03 -14.97
N GLU A 169 -18.54 0.84 -15.49
CA GLU A 169 -17.30 1.00 -14.72
C GLU A 169 -17.21 2.46 -14.28
N GLN A 170 -17.67 2.76 -13.06
CA GLN A 170 -17.47 4.08 -12.50
C GLN A 170 -15.99 4.21 -12.15
N PRO A 171 -15.27 5.24 -12.63
CA PRO A 171 -13.89 5.46 -12.21
C PRO A 171 -13.84 5.84 -10.73
N PRO A 172 -12.74 5.55 -10.03
CA PRO A 172 -12.52 6.10 -8.70
C PRO A 172 -12.56 7.63 -8.75
N GLN A 173 -13.12 8.24 -7.70
CA GLN A 173 -13.20 9.69 -7.60
C GLN A 173 -12.04 10.20 -6.77
N LEU A 174 -11.34 11.21 -7.28
CA LEU A 174 -10.19 11.82 -6.62
C LEU A 174 -10.46 13.30 -6.37
N GLU A 175 -10.28 13.73 -5.12
CA GLU A 175 -10.44 15.12 -4.71
C GLU A 175 -9.18 15.59 -3.97
N GLU A 176 -8.62 16.73 -4.40
CA GLU A 176 -7.57 17.43 -3.64
C GLU A 176 -8.21 18.18 -2.47
N LEU A 177 -7.73 17.92 -1.26
CA LEU A 177 -8.21 18.59 -0.07
C LEU A 177 -7.58 20.00 0.06
N PRO A 178 -8.31 20.99 0.60
CA PRO A 178 -7.83 22.38 0.69
C PRO A 178 -6.81 22.60 1.83
N PHE A 179 -6.12 21.54 2.26
CA PHE A 179 -5.18 21.55 3.38
C PHE A 179 -3.79 21.16 2.91
N VAL A 180 -2.78 21.82 3.45
CA VAL A 180 -1.37 21.45 3.27
C VAL A 180 -0.98 20.52 4.41
N GLY A 181 -0.39 19.38 4.10
CA GLY A 181 0.02 18.39 5.09
C GLY A 181 0.63 17.14 4.47
N PHE A 182 1.12 16.25 5.34
CA PHE A 182 1.67 14.94 5.00
C PHE A 182 1.33 13.96 6.14
N SER A 183 1.47 12.67 5.87
CA SER A 183 1.09 11.55 6.72
C SER A 183 -0.34 11.65 7.26
N PRO A 184 -1.36 11.76 6.38
CA PRO A 184 -2.74 11.88 6.82
C PRO A 184 -3.17 10.62 7.57
N GLN A 185 -3.99 10.80 8.61
CA GLN A 185 -4.59 9.70 9.35
C GLN A 185 -6.04 10.03 9.67
N TRP A 186 -6.92 9.05 9.44
CA TRP A 186 -8.25 9.09 10.00
C TRP A 186 -8.21 8.87 11.51
N ILE A 187 -9.13 9.53 12.21
CA ILE A 187 -9.34 9.26 13.64
C ILE A 187 -10.15 7.95 13.73
N PRO A 188 -9.72 6.98 14.56
CA PRO A 188 -10.42 5.71 14.75
C PRO A 188 -11.78 5.88 15.44
#